data_AF-A0A7X8V2U6-F1
#
_entry.id   AF-A0A7X8V2U6-F1
#
_cell.length_a   1.000
_cell.length_b   1.000
_cell.length_c   1.000
_cell.angle_alpha   90.00
_cell.angle_beta   90.00
_cell.angle_gamma   90.00
#
_symmetry.space_group_name_H-M   'P 1'
#
loop_
_entity.id
_entity.type
_entity.pdbx_description
1 polymer ?
#
loop_
_entity_poly.entity_id
_entity_poly.type
_entity_poly.pdbx_seq_one_letter_code
_entity_poly.pdbx_strand_id
1 'polypeptide(L)'
;AGVLHPEDLPTDCLEVLGHTHSQRISRMIQDIVKTSSDGGNVRLSPEVGPVVEKLRNFLFANVYTNPRAKAEETKLKDFLGWLYHFYLKHPEELPPLPARAEDSLERRAADYLAGMTDHYAIADFQRRFVPRVWMR
;
A
#
# COMPACT_ATOMS: atom_id res chain seq x y z
N ALA A 1 7.92 9.66 11.32
CA ALA A 1 8.65 8.39 11.51
C ALA A 1 10.10 8.65 11.15
N GLY A 2 11.03 8.58 12.11
CA GLY A 2 12.47 8.84 11.90
C GLY A 2 13.19 7.72 11.16
N VAL A 3 12.66 7.34 9.98
CA VAL A 3 13.20 6.26 9.13
C VAL A 3 14.13 6.82 8.07
N LEU A 4 13.92 8.07 7.64
CA LEU A 4 14.79 8.81 6.73
C LEU A 4 14.78 10.29 7.09
N HIS A 5 15.94 10.92 6.91
CA HIS A 5 16.13 12.36 6.95
C HIS A 5 16.29 12.90 5.52
N PRO A 6 16.00 14.19 5.27
CA PRO A 6 16.17 14.79 3.95
C PRO A 6 17.60 14.68 3.42
N GLU A 7 18.61 14.74 4.29
CA GLU A 7 20.01 14.51 3.94
C GLU A 7 20.34 13.09 3.44
N ASP A 8 19.49 12.10 3.72
CA ASP A 8 19.70 10.73 3.24
C ASP A 8 19.32 10.58 1.76
N LEU A 9 18.56 11.53 1.20
CA LEU A 9 18.07 11.43 -0.17
C LEU A 9 19.21 11.62 -1.18
N PRO A 10 19.23 10.87 -2.30
CA PRO A 10 20.24 11.04 -3.33
C PRO A 10 20.26 12.48 -3.84
N THR A 11 21.40 13.15 -3.73
CA THR A 11 21.55 14.57 -4.06
C THR A 11 21.24 14.86 -5.53
N ASP A 12 21.63 13.97 -6.44
CA ASP A 12 21.31 14.09 -7.85
C ASP A 12 19.79 14.00 -8.14
N CYS A 13 19.04 13.26 -7.32
CA CYS A 13 17.58 13.30 -7.38
C CYS A 13 17.02 14.64 -6.91
N LEU A 14 17.61 15.24 -5.87
CA LEU A 14 17.17 16.53 -5.33
C LEU A 14 17.47 17.68 -6.28
N GLU A 15 18.57 17.62 -7.04
CA GLU A 15 18.92 18.64 -8.03
C GLU A 15 17.89 18.73 -9.17
N VAL A 16 17.37 17.59 -9.62
CA VAL A 16 16.39 17.54 -10.72
C VAL A 16 14.96 17.72 -10.23
N LEU A 17 14.60 17.10 -9.10
CA LEU A 17 13.22 17.08 -8.60
C LEU A 17 12.94 18.20 -7.60
N GLY A 18 13.94 18.64 -6.84
CA GLY A 18 13.84 19.67 -5.79
C GLY A 18 14.09 19.14 -4.38
N HIS A 19 14.51 20.06 -3.51
CA HIS A 19 14.93 19.75 -2.14
C HIS A 19 13.75 19.57 -1.18
N THR A 20 12.63 20.25 -1.44
CA THR A 20 11.41 20.12 -0.61
C THR A 20 10.42 19.13 -1.20
N HIS A 21 9.56 18.57 -0.35
CA HIS A 21 8.50 17.66 -0.78
C HIS A 21 7.58 18.29 -1.84
N SER A 22 7.16 19.54 -1.62
CA SER A 22 6.31 20.28 -2.55
C SER A 22 6.97 20.50 -3.90
N GLN A 23 8.27 20.87 -3.94
CA GLN A 23 9.00 21.05 -5.19
C GLN A 23 9.04 19.75 -6.02
N ARG A 24 9.32 18.61 -5.37
CA ARG A 24 9.35 17.30 -6.05
C ARG A 24 8.01 16.96 -6.68
N ILE A 25 6.92 17.12 -5.93
CA ILE A 25 5.56 16.87 -6.44
C ILE A 25 5.27 17.79 -7.61
N SER A 26 5.48 19.10 -7.46
CA SER A 26 5.21 20.08 -8.52
C SER A 26 6.02 19.78 -9.78
N ARG A 27 7.31 19.45 -9.65
CA ARG A 27 8.18 19.11 -10.79
C ARG A 27 7.69 17.88 -11.54
N MET A 28 7.36 16.80 -10.82
CA MET A 28 6.84 15.57 -11.43
C MET A 28 5.51 15.81 -12.14
N ILE A 29 4.57 16.53 -11.52
CA ILE A 29 3.27 16.83 -12.14
C ILE A 29 3.45 17.67 -13.41
N GLN A 30 4.24 18.75 -13.34
CA GLN A 30 4.48 19.63 -14.48
C GLN A 30 5.14 18.87 -15.64
N ASP A 31 6.08 17.97 -15.34
CA ASP A 31 6.75 17.15 -16.35
C ASP A 31 5.79 16.16 -17.02
N ILE A 32 4.95 15.47 -16.23
CA ILE A 32 3.93 14.55 -16.76
C ILE A 32 2.96 15.28 -17.67
N VAL A 33 2.41 16.42 -17.21
CA VAL A 33 1.44 17.21 -17.98
C VAL A 33 2.06 17.69 -19.30
N LYS A 34 3.32 18.14 -19.27
CA LYS A 34 4.02 18.61 -20.45
C LYS A 34 4.33 17.48 -21.44
N THR A 35 4.75 16.32 -20.95
CA THR A 35 5.23 15.20 -21.80
C THR A 35 4.08 14.33 -22.32
N SER A 36 2.91 14.41 -21.68
CA SER A 36 1.70 13.65 -22.02
C SER A 36 0.66 14.47 -22.79
N SER A 37 1.02 15.68 -23.26
CA SER A 37 0.09 16.62 -23.93
C SER A 37 -0.38 16.15 -25.31
N ASP A 38 0.29 15.15 -25.89
CA ASP A 38 -0.05 14.54 -27.18
C ASP A 38 -1.22 13.54 -27.11
N GLY A 39 -1.77 13.31 -25.90
CA GLY A 39 -2.99 12.52 -25.69
C GLY A 39 -2.81 11.00 -25.90
N GLY A 40 -1.60 10.54 -26.20
CA GLY A 40 -1.33 9.15 -26.54
C GLY A 40 -0.90 8.29 -25.36
N ASN A 41 -0.09 8.84 -24.44
CA ASN A 41 0.46 8.09 -23.30
C ASN A 41 0.81 8.99 -22.12
N VAL A 42 0.50 8.55 -20.90
CA VAL A 42 0.99 9.20 -19.67
C VAL A 42 2.45 8.81 -19.45
N ARG A 43 3.35 9.78 -19.53
CA ARG A 43 4.80 9.53 -19.40
C ARG A 43 5.53 10.69 -18.76
N LEU A 44 6.61 10.35 -18.08
CA LEU A 44 7.66 11.30 -17.69
C LEU A 44 8.61 11.52 -18.87
N SER A 45 9.27 12.67 -18.87
CA SER A 45 10.33 12.97 -19.82
C SER A 45 11.55 12.06 -19.61
N PRO A 46 12.42 11.90 -20.63
CA PRO A 46 13.70 11.21 -20.48
C PRO A 46 14.62 11.81 -19.41
N GLU A 47 14.41 13.08 -19.03
CA GLU A 47 15.15 13.77 -17.97
C GLU A 47 14.63 13.34 -16.58
N VAL A 48 13.31 13.41 -16.37
CA VAL A 48 12.70 13.22 -15.04
C VAL A 48 12.45 11.74 -14.74
N GLY A 49 12.09 10.94 -15.74
CA GLY A 49 11.73 9.52 -15.58
C GLY A 49 12.80 8.69 -14.85
N PRO A 50 14.06 8.66 -15.33
CA PRO A 50 15.13 7.91 -14.68
C PRO A 50 15.41 8.37 -13.24
N VAL A 51 15.24 9.66 -12.96
CA VAL A 51 15.48 10.23 -11.63
C VAL A 51 14.38 9.84 -10.65
N VAL A 52 13.12 9.86 -11.08
CA VAL A 52 11.99 9.38 -10.27
C VAL A 52 12.14 7.89 -9.97
N GLU A 53 12.56 7.12 -10.96
CA GLU A 53 12.81 5.68 -10.80
C GLU A 53 13.96 5.41 -9.83
N LYS A 54 15.05 6.18 -9.91
CA LYS A 54 16.16 6.11 -8.94
C LYS A 54 15.68 6.43 -7.52
N LEU A 55 14.93 7.51 -7.34
CA LEU A 55 14.38 7.90 -6.04
C LEU A 55 13.45 6.81 -5.48
N ARG A 56 12.59 6.22 -6.32
CA ARG A 56 11.72 5.10 -5.96
C ARG A 56 12.51 3.90 -5.47
N ASN A 57 13.56 3.52 -6.19
CA ASN A 57 14.42 2.38 -5.82
C ASN A 57 15.18 2.65 -4.52
N PHE A 58 15.68 3.87 -4.31
CA PHE A 58 16.28 4.29 -3.05
C PHE A 58 15.30 4.16 -1.87
N LEU A 59 14.08 4.68 -2.02
CA LEU A 59 13.06 4.59 -0.97
C LEU A 59 12.70 3.13 -0.68
N PHE A 60 12.58 2.30 -1.72
CA PHE A 60 12.29 0.88 -1.56
C PHE A 60 13.36 0.17 -0.72
N ALA A 61 14.63 0.39 -1.05
CA ALA A 61 15.77 -0.25 -0.39
C ALA A 61 16.02 0.21 1.05
N ASN A 62 15.60 1.43 1.42
CA ASN A 62 15.91 2.01 2.72
C ASN A 62 14.70 2.12 3.67
N VAL A 63 13.48 2.22 3.12
CA VAL A 63 12.24 2.35 3.91
C VAL A 63 11.46 1.04 3.91
N TYR A 64 11.17 0.49 2.73
CA TYR A 64 10.20 -0.59 2.57
C TYR A 64 10.79 -1.97 2.89
N THR A 65 12.09 -2.18 2.69
CA THR A 65 12.77 -3.44 3.03
C THR A 65 13.28 -3.50 4.47
N ASN A 66 13.01 -2.47 5.29
CA ASN A 66 13.48 -2.41 6.67
C ASN A 66 12.98 -3.64 7.46
N PRO A 67 13.86 -4.33 8.23
CA PRO A 67 13.48 -5.53 9.00
C PRO A 67 12.25 -5.35 9.91
N ARG A 68 12.02 -4.13 10.43
CA ARG A 68 10.82 -3.82 11.22
C ARG A 68 9.54 -3.88 10.39
N ALA A 69 9.57 -3.42 9.13
CA ALA A 69 8.42 -3.50 8.22
C ALA A 69 8.13 -4.97 7.83
N LYS A 70 9.17 -5.77 7.57
CA LYS A 70 9.02 -7.20 7.24
C LYS A 70 8.41 -8.03 8.38
N ALA A 71 8.80 -7.77 9.63
CA ALA A 71 8.26 -8.50 10.78
C ALA A 71 6.75 -8.28 10.96
N GLU A 72 6.28 -7.05 10.73
CA GLU A 72 4.85 -6.73 10.76
C GLU A 72 4.12 -7.30 9.53
N GLU A 73 4.75 -7.33 8.35
CA GLU A 73 4.18 -7.93 7.14
C GLU A 73 3.86 -9.42 7.31
N THR A 74 4.72 -10.20 7.98
CA THR A 74 4.45 -11.63 8.26
C THR A 74 3.24 -11.78 9.16
N LYS A 75 3.16 -11.01 10.25
CA LYS A 75 2.00 -11.05 11.16
C LYS A 75 0.70 -10.70 10.46
N LEU A 76 0.73 -9.68 9.60
CA LEU A 76 -0.41 -9.26 8.77
C LEU A 76 -0.88 -10.37 7.83
N LYS A 77 0.04 -11.07 7.16
CA LYS A 77 -0.32 -12.19 6.27
C LYS A 77 -1.02 -13.31 7.01
N ASP A 78 -0.48 -13.71 8.16
CA ASP A 78 -1.09 -14.76 8.98
C ASP A 78 -2.48 -14.32 9.43
N PHE A 79 -2.58 -13.14 10.07
CA PHE A 79 -3.81 -12.52 10.54
C PHE A 79 -4.91 -12.44 9.46
N LEU A 80 -4.59 -11.96 8.26
CA LEU A 80 -5.54 -11.90 7.14
C LEU A 80 -5.91 -13.31 6.66
N GLY A 81 -4.97 -14.25 6.69
CA GLY A 81 -5.22 -15.66 6.37
C GLY A 81 -6.25 -16.30 7.30
N TRP A 82 -6.16 -16.05 8.61
CA TRP A 82 -7.15 -16.51 9.59
C TRP A 82 -8.55 -15.98 9.29
N LEU A 83 -8.68 -14.66 9.07
CA LEU A 83 -9.97 -14.06 8.72
C LEU A 83 -10.52 -14.61 7.40
N TYR A 84 -9.65 -14.73 6.38
CA TYR A 84 -10.02 -15.29 5.09
C TYR A 84 -10.58 -16.71 5.23
N HIS A 85 -9.86 -17.60 5.93
CA HIS A 85 -10.31 -18.98 6.14
C HIS A 85 -11.57 -19.07 6.99
N PHE A 86 -11.77 -18.13 7.93
CA PHE A 86 -13.01 -18.03 8.67
C PHE A 86 -14.20 -17.74 7.75
N TYR A 87 -14.11 -16.74 6.88
CA TYR A 87 -15.22 -16.39 5.98
C TYR A 87 -15.49 -17.46 4.90
N LEU A 88 -14.48 -18.25 4.51
CA LEU A 88 -14.71 -19.42 3.66
C LEU A 88 -15.50 -20.53 4.38
N LYS A 89 -15.28 -20.70 5.69
CA LYS A 89 -16.00 -21.68 6.51
C LYS A 89 -17.38 -21.19 6.96
N HIS A 90 -17.54 -19.88 7.04
CA HIS A 90 -18.74 -19.18 7.52
C HIS A 90 -19.22 -18.15 6.49
N PRO A 91 -19.66 -18.60 5.29
CA PRO A 91 -20.12 -17.69 4.24
C PRO A 91 -21.33 -16.84 4.65
N GLU A 92 -22.12 -17.28 5.63
CA GLU A 92 -23.24 -16.56 6.23
C GLU A 92 -22.83 -15.31 7.01
N GLU A 93 -21.58 -15.26 7.48
CA GLU A 93 -21.01 -14.11 8.20
C GLU A 93 -20.46 -13.04 7.25
N LEU A 94 -20.40 -13.33 5.94
CA LEU A 94 -20.07 -12.32 4.94
C LEU A 94 -21.23 -11.33 4.81
N PRO A 95 -20.95 -10.01 4.82
CA PRO A 95 -22.00 -9.04 4.55
C PRO A 95 -22.56 -9.22 3.14
N PRO A 96 -23.81 -8.78 2.91
CA PRO A 96 -24.43 -8.79 1.60
C PRO A 96 -23.82 -7.67 0.73
N LEU A 97 -22.56 -7.86 0.35
CA LEU A 97 -21.87 -6.99 -0.59
C LEU A 97 -22.41 -7.24 -2.00
N PRO A 98 -22.37 -6.22 -2.88
CA PRO A 98 -22.64 -6.41 -4.30
C PRO A 98 -21.68 -7.47 -4.84
N ALA A 99 -22.21 -8.66 -5.11
CA ALA A 99 -21.48 -9.74 -5.75
C ALA A 99 -22.07 -9.90 -7.15
N ARG A 100 -21.20 -10.12 -8.13
CA ARG A 100 -21.66 -10.59 -9.43
C ARG A 100 -22.11 -12.03 -9.30
N ALA A 101 -23.01 -12.47 -10.18
CA ALA A 101 -23.58 -13.82 -10.11
C ALA A 101 -22.50 -14.91 -10.25
N GLU A 102 -21.39 -14.57 -10.91
CA GLU A 102 -20.23 -15.40 -11.15
C GLU A 102 -19.15 -15.37 -10.06
N ASP A 103 -19.27 -14.52 -9.03
CA ASP A 103 -18.22 -14.37 -8.02
C ASP A 103 -18.17 -15.59 -7.10
N SER A 104 -17.00 -16.24 -7.05
CA SER A 104 -16.76 -17.36 -6.13
C SER A 104 -16.75 -16.88 -4.67
N LEU A 105 -16.94 -17.82 -3.73
CA LEU A 105 -16.87 -17.50 -2.30
C LEU A 105 -15.50 -16.94 -1.90
N GLU A 106 -14.43 -17.49 -2.47
CA GLU A 106 -13.06 -17.01 -2.34
C GLU A 106 -12.93 -15.55 -2.74
N ARG A 107 -13.51 -15.20 -3.90
CA ARG A 107 -13.47 -13.83 -4.39
C ARG A 107 -14.23 -12.89 -3.46
N ARG A 108 -15.43 -13.27 -3.05
CA ARG A 108 -16.27 -12.48 -2.13
C ARG A 108 -15.60 -12.27 -0.78
N ALA A 109 -14.95 -13.28 -0.22
CA ALA A 109 -14.20 -13.17 1.02
C ALA A 109 -12.97 -12.26 0.87
N ALA A 110 -12.23 -12.38 -0.24
CA ALA A 110 -11.09 -11.52 -0.52
C ALA A 110 -11.50 -10.04 -0.70
N ASP A 111 -12.58 -9.79 -1.45
CA ASP A 111 -13.10 -8.43 -1.68
C ASP A 111 -13.63 -7.80 -0.39
N TYR A 112 -14.27 -8.59 0.48
CA TYR A 112 -14.69 -8.09 1.79
C TYR A 112 -13.48 -7.70 2.66
N LEU A 113 -12.45 -8.54 2.73
CA LEU A 113 -11.22 -8.23 3.47
C LEU A 113 -10.50 -7.00 2.92
N ALA A 114 -10.42 -6.88 1.59
CA ALA A 114 -9.83 -5.71 0.94
C ALA A 114 -10.61 -4.41 1.22
N GLY A 115 -11.90 -4.52 1.53
CA GLY A 115 -12.75 -3.40 1.95
C GLY A 115 -12.64 -3.04 3.43
N MET A 116 -11.94 -3.82 4.25
CA MET A 116 -11.77 -3.51 5.67
C MET A 116 -10.73 -2.41 5.87
N THR A 117 -10.95 -1.56 6.88
CA THR A 117 -9.87 -0.73 7.43
C THR A 117 -9.02 -1.58 8.37
N ASP A 118 -7.74 -1.21 8.55
CA ASP A 118 -6.84 -1.91 9.48
C ASP A 118 -7.45 -2.06 10.88
N HIS A 119 -8.04 -0.98 11.40
CA HIS A 119 -8.68 -0.99 12.71
C HIS A 119 -9.87 -1.96 12.76
N TYR A 120 -10.72 -1.99 11.73
CA TYR A 120 -11.85 -2.90 11.68
C TYR A 120 -11.39 -4.36 11.61
N ALA A 121 -10.43 -4.67 10.75
CA ALA A 121 -9.91 -6.02 10.59
C ALA A 121 -9.30 -6.53 11.92
N ILE A 122 -8.54 -5.68 12.62
CA ILE A 122 -7.96 -6.00 13.93
C ILE A 122 -9.06 -6.30 14.95
N ALA A 123 -10.08 -5.46 15.03
CA ALA A 123 -11.18 -5.64 15.96
C ALA A 123 -11.97 -6.93 15.67
N ASP A 124 -12.19 -7.24 14.38
CA ASP A 124 -12.89 -8.46 13.98
C ASP A 124 -12.10 -9.72 14.33
N PHE A 125 -10.79 -9.73 14.05
CA PHE A 125 -9.91 -10.83 14.45
C PHE A 125 -9.90 -11.02 15.97
N GLN A 126 -9.75 -9.94 16.74
CA GLN A 126 -9.80 -10.00 18.20
C GLN A 126 -11.12 -10.60 18.69
N ARG A 127 -12.25 -10.15 18.13
CA ARG A 127 -13.57 -10.67 18.48
C ARG A 127 -13.72 -12.17 18.19
N ARG A 128 -13.14 -12.66 17.09
CA ARG A 128 -13.32 -14.04 16.62
C ARG A 128 -12.32 -15.04 17.18
N PHE A 129 -11.06 -14.63 17.36
CA PHE A 129 -9.97 -15.56 17.68
C PHE A 129 -9.32 -15.32 19.03
N VAL A 130 -9.55 -14.18 19.67
CA VAL A 130 -8.97 -13.86 20.99
C VAL A 130 -10.04 -14.00 22.08
N PRO A 131 -9.87 -14.91 23.06
CA PRO A 131 -10.77 -15.01 24.19
C PRO A 131 -10.90 -13.69 24.95
N ARG A 132 -12.13 -13.32 25.31
CA ARG A 132 -12.43 -12.06 26.02
C ARG A 132 -11.67 -11.87 27.33
N VAL A 133 -11.27 -12.98 27.97
CA VAL A 133 -10.47 -12.97 29.20
C VAL A 133 -9.02 -12.48 29.00
N TRP A 134 -8.52 -12.46 27.76
CA TRP A 134 -7.16 -12.05 27.42
C TRP A 134 -7.07 -10.65 26.82
N MET A 135 -8.21 -9.98 26.60
CA MET A 135 -8.27 -8.61 26.05
C MET A 135 -8.23 -7.52 27.13
N ARG A 136 -7.54 -7.77 28.26
CA ARG A 136 -7.40 -6.82 29.37
C ARG A 136 -6.29 -5.81 29.14
#